data_AF-A0A2J0M3G1-F1
#
_entry.id   AF-A0A2J0M3G1-F1
#
_cell.length_a   1.000
_cell.length_b   1.000
_cell.length_c   1.000
_cell.angle_alpha   90.00
_cell.angle_beta   90.00
_cell.angle_gamma   90.00
#
_symmetry.space_group_name_H-M   'P 1'
#
loop_
_entity.id
_entity.type
_entity.pdbx_description
1 polymer ?
#
loop_
_entity_poly.entity_id
_entity_poly.type
_entity_poly.pdbx_seq_one_letter_code
_entity_poly.pdbx_strand_id
1 'polypeptide(L)'
;MSKVWLEKILKMVRVILIIIPVVILVFLVSKDFAWSGRLEVRYNFCKDSPFILPLFPKGRALDIKKDKNDCFQPVAIDPVYFYLQMPRWFEGATVHIKYKNPGFPIIELGAQKRHNEWDYDLKPLENRLIDSLSWTKIQKENVVLLQKNKRFDTISNFLNYLPKGKKVVFYNYELPSYFYRFLRVEQLNIYTNLEDADYIIATYASPKEQGEYQESQAFFQLKDYYVENNKLRFMLSVPSLDESGKELRLKEIRVILEKEPLTFENFISRLRGFLGRILYH
;
A
#
# COMPACT_ATOMS: atom_id res chain seq x y z
N MET A 1 -14.75 38.89 -54.20
CA MET A 1 -15.05 37.98 -53.07
C MET A 1 -16.38 38.42 -52.47
N SER A 2 -17.44 37.61 -52.50
CA SER A 2 -18.79 38.07 -52.11
C SER A 2 -18.86 38.35 -50.61
N LYS A 3 -19.59 39.40 -50.19
CA LYS A 3 -19.84 39.73 -48.78
C LYS A 3 -20.29 38.51 -47.96
N VAL A 4 -21.09 37.65 -48.58
CA VAL A 4 -21.58 36.38 -48.02
C VAL A 4 -20.44 35.44 -47.61
N TRP A 5 -19.36 35.41 -48.37
CA TRP A 5 -18.20 34.56 -48.08
C TRP A 5 -17.39 35.09 -46.90
N LEU A 6 -17.25 36.42 -46.80
CA LEU A 6 -16.56 37.10 -45.69
C LEU A 6 -17.31 36.90 -44.36
N GLU A 7 -18.65 36.99 -44.36
CA GLU A 7 -19.47 36.74 -43.17
C GLU A 7 -19.39 35.29 -42.68
N LYS A 8 -19.38 34.32 -43.60
CA LYS A 8 -19.21 32.90 -43.25
C LYS A 8 -17.84 32.64 -42.60
N ILE A 9 -16.78 33.26 -43.10
CA ILE A 9 -15.43 33.14 -42.51
C ILE A 9 -15.38 33.75 -41.13
N LEU A 10 -15.88 34.99 -40.94
CA LEU A 10 -15.88 35.64 -39.62
C LEU A 10 -16.67 34.84 -38.57
N LYS A 11 -17.79 34.22 -38.96
CA LYS A 11 -18.56 33.33 -38.08
C LYS A 11 -17.78 32.07 -37.71
N MET A 12 -17.07 31.46 -38.66
CA MET A 12 -16.23 30.29 -38.44
C MET A 12 -15.04 30.61 -37.51
N VAL A 13 -14.36 31.73 -37.74
CA VAL A 13 -13.23 32.19 -36.90
C VAL A 13 -13.70 32.43 -35.47
N ARG A 14 -14.86 33.06 -35.25
CA ARG A 14 -15.45 33.22 -33.90
C ARG A 14 -15.71 31.88 -33.21
N VAL A 15 -16.25 30.90 -33.94
CA VAL A 15 -16.50 29.56 -33.39
C VAL A 15 -15.17 28.89 -33.00
N ILE A 16 -14.16 28.96 -33.86
CA ILE A 16 -12.83 28.40 -33.58
C ILE A 16 -12.19 29.07 -32.35
N LEU A 17 -12.27 30.39 -32.24
CA LEU A 17 -11.74 31.14 -31.10
C LEU A 17 -12.40 30.79 -29.76
N ILE A 18 -13.64 30.30 -29.77
CA ILE A 18 -14.34 29.82 -28.57
C ILE A 18 -14.02 28.34 -28.31
N ILE A 19 -13.98 27.51 -29.36
CA ILE A 19 -13.75 26.07 -29.21
C ILE A 19 -12.32 25.78 -28.74
N ILE A 20 -11.30 26.47 -29.28
CA ILE A 20 -9.90 26.23 -28.92
C ILE A 20 -9.66 26.32 -27.39
N PRO A 21 -10.03 27.42 -26.69
CA PRO A 21 -9.82 27.51 -25.25
C PRO A 21 -10.66 26.50 -24.47
N VAL A 22 -11.88 26.16 -24.93
CA VAL A 22 -12.69 25.11 -24.31
C VAL A 22 -12.01 23.74 -24.45
N VAL A 23 -11.47 23.42 -25.62
CA VAL A 23 -10.75 22.16 -25.87
C VAL A 23 -9.45 22.12 -25.06
N ILE A 24 -8.69 23.21 -25.00
CA ILE A 24 -7.48 23.31 -24.16
C ILE A 24 -7.85 23.10 -22.68
N LEU A 25 -8.93 23.73 -22.21
CA LEU A 25 -9.39 23.60 -20.82
C LEU A 25 -9.85 22.17 -20.52
N VAL A 26 -10.64 21.54 -21.40
CA VAL A 26 -11.04 20.13 -21.27
C VAL A 26 -9.82 19.22 -21.32
N PHE A 27 -8.84 19.49 -22.19
CA PHE A 27 -7.59 18.74 -22.28
C PHE A 27 -6.78 18.82 -20.99
N LEU A 28 -6.57 20.03 -20.46
CA LEU A 28 -5.86 20.22 -19.18
C LEU A 28 -6.60 19.55 -18.02
N VAL A 29 -7.93 19.73 -17.94
CA VAL A 29 -8.76 19.05 -16.94
C VAL A 29 -8.67 17.53 -17.11
N SER A 30 -8.63 17.00 -18.33
CA SER A 30 -8.51 15.55 -18.57
C SER A 30 -7.13 14.99 -18.17
N LYS A 31 -6.08 15.80 -18.24
CA LYS A 31 -4.72 15.39 -17.83
C LYS A 31 -4.58 15.34 -16.31
N ASP A 32 -5.23 16.26 -15.60
CA ASP A 32 -5.14 16.36 -14.14
C ASP A 32 -6.26 15.58 -13.42
N PHE A 33 -7.42 15.38 -14.04
CA PHE A 33 -8.39 14.42 -13.55
C PHE A 33 -7.93 13.01 -13.97
N ALA A 34 -7.56 12.15 -13.03
CA ALA A 34 -7.56 10.71 -13.29
C ALA A 34 -9.02 10.23 -13.47
N TRP A 35 -9.55 10.34 -14.70
CA TRP A 35 -10.93 9.96 -15.08
C TRP A 35 -11.22 8.49 -14.79
N SER A 36 -10.20 7.64 -14.98
CA SER A 36 -10.22 6.21 -14.65
C SER A 36 -10.40 5.91 -13.16
N GLY A 37 -10.27 6.92 -12.28
CA GLY A 37 -10.23 6.70 -10.84
C GLY A 37 -8.89 6.15 -10.34
N ARG A 38 -7.92 5.88 -11.23
CA ARG A 38 -6.64 5.28 -10.88
C ARG A 38 -5.47 6.24 -11.13
N LEU A 39 -4.59 6.41 -10.14
CA LEU A 39 -3.35 7.15 -10.24
C LEU A 39 -2.20 6.26 -9.80
N GLU A 40 -1.25 6.02 -10.68
CA GLU A 40 -0.05 5.25 -10.36
C GLU A 40 1.15 6.19 -10.20
N VAL A 41 1.81 6.10 -9.06
CA VAL A 41 3.02 6.88 -8.75
C VAL A 41 4.17 5.93 -8.42
N ARG A 42 5.38 6.29 -8.85
CA ARG A 42 6.58 5.48 -8.67
C ARG A 42 7.71 6.34 -8.13
N TYR A 43 8.55 5.71 -7.31
CA TYR A 43 9.81 6.26 -6.83
C TYR A 43 10.86 5.17 -6.85
N ASN A 44 11.80 5.28 -7.77
CA ASN A 44 12.87 4.31 -8.03
C ASN A 44 14.24 4.76 -7.51
N PHE A 45 14.26 5.81 -6.69
CA PHE A 45 15.46 6.45 -6.11
C PHE A 45 16.48 7.01 -7.12
N CYS A 46 16.36 6.74 -8.43
CA CYS A 46 17.22 7.36 -9.46
C CYS A 46 16.79 8.78 -9.80
N LYS A 47 15.49 9.07 -9.67
CA LYS A 47 14.87 10.36 -9.92
C LYS A 47 13.89 10.65 -8.80
N ASP A 48 13.83 11.92 -8.39
CA ASP A 48 12.86 12.36 -7.40
C ASP A 48 11.43 12.11 -7.89
N SER A 49 10.56 11.72 -6.96
CA SER A 49 9.13 11.60 -7.22
C SER A 49 8.42 12.83 -6.65
N PRO A 50 7.54 13.50 -7.42
CA PRO A 50 6.75 14.61 -6.89
C PRO A 50 5.68 14.14 -5.89
N PHE A 51 5.37 12.84 -5.86
CA PHE A 51 4.30 12.29 -5.03
C PHE A 51 4.81 11.44 -3.87
N ILE A 52 5.98 10.82 -3.98
CA ILE A 52 6.57 10.02 -2.90
C ILE A 52 7.82 10.74 -2.43
N LEU A 53 7.80 11.22 -1.18
CA LEU A 53 8.96 11.89 -0.61
C LEU A 53 10.05 10.87 -0.21
N PRO A 54 11.33 11.29 -0.19
CA PRO A 54 12.43 10.42 0.26
C PRO A 54 12.22 9.86 1.66
N LEU A 55 12.85 8.70 1.93
CA LEU A 55 12.78 8.06 3.23
C LEU A 55 13.42 8.94 4.31
N PHE A 56 12.84 8.93 5.50
CA PHE A 56 13.30 9.68 6.65
C PHE A 56 13.11 8.87 7.96
N PRO A 57 13.74 9.26 9.08
CA PRO A 57 14.74 10.31 9.22
C PRO A 57 16.08 9.98 8.55
N LYS A 58 16.85 11.02 8.22
CA LYS A 58 18.24 10.86 7.79
C LYS A 58 19.05 10.14 8.88
N GLY A 59 19.98 9.28 8.48
CA GLY A 59 20.76 8.45 9.38
C GLY A 59 20.13 7.07 9.65
N ARG A 60 18.79 6.97 9.56
CA ARG A 60 18.11 5.66 9.50
C ARG A 60 17.96 5.14 8.08
N ALA A 61 17.49 6.02 7.21
CA ALA A 61 17.65 5.86 5.78
C ALA A 61 18.99 6.50 5.39
N LEU A 62 19.87 5.71 4.78
CA LEU A 62 21.15 6.17 4.27
C LEU A 62 20.97 6.90 2.94
N ASP A 63 22.03 7.54 2.46
CA ASP A 63 22.03 8.19 1.16
C ASP A 63 21.79 7.16 0.04
N ILE A 64 21.10 7.61 -1.00
CA ILE A 64 20.80 6.81 -2.17
C ILE A 64 22.12 6.40 -2.84
N LYS A 65 22.31 5.08 -3.01
CA LYS A 65 23.47 4.51 -3.71
C LYS A 65 23.08 4.21 -5.16
N LYS A 66 24.02 4.42 -6.08
CA LYS A 66 23.90 4.07 -7.50
C LYS A 66 24.90 2.97 -7.83
N ASP A 67 24.42 1.85 -8.37
CA ASP A 67 25.25 0.75 -8.85
C ASP A 67 24.99 0.51 -10.34
N LYS A 68 25.96 0.90 -11.18
CA LYS A 68 25.93 0.87 -12.66
C LYS A 68 24.68 1.53 -13.27
N ASN A 69 23.56 0.80 -13.30
CA ASN A 69 22.27 1.21 -13.88
C ASN A 69 21.11 1.14 -12.88
N ASP A 70 21.38 0.92 -11.59
CA ASP A 70 20.38 0.74 -10.56
C ASP A 70 20.56 1.74 -9.43
N CYS A 71 19.46 2.20 -8.84
CA CYS A 71 19.49 3.05 -7.67
C CYS A 71 18.69 2.40 -6.56
N PHE A 72 19.23 2.48 -5.35
CA PHE A 72 18.56 1.96 -4.18
C PHE A 72 18.88 2.82 -2.96
N GLN A 73 17.96 2.85 -2.02
CA GLN A 73 18.16 3.49 -0.73
C GLN A 73 18.35 2.42 0.34
N PRO A 74 19.53 2.34 0.98
CA PRO A 74 19.72 1.45 2.12
C PRO A 74 19.00 2.00 3.36
N VAL A 75 18.41 1.07 4.13
CA VAL A 75 17.84 1.31 5.45
C VAL A 75 18.69 0.54 6.45
N ALA A 76 19.29 1.26 7.38
CA ALA A 76 20.22 0.72 8.36
C ALA A 76 19.62 0.68 9.77
N ILE A 77 18.58 1.49 10.03
CA ILE A 77 17.96 1.60 11.36
C ILE A 77 16.44 1.64 11.21
N ASP A 78 15.73 0.93 12.08
CA ASP A 78 14.28 0.86 12.17
C ASP A 78 13.69 1.95 13.10
N PRO A 79 12.45 2.42 12.87
CA PRO A 79 11.71 2.43 11.60
C PRO A 79 12.11 3.60 10.70
N VAL A 80 11.80 3.47 9.42
CA VAL A 80 11.84 4.56 8.44
C VAL A 80 10.46 4.87 7.89
N TYR A 81 10.30 6.10 7.43
CA TYR A 81 9.02 6.65 6.99
C TYR A 81 9.15 7.27 5.62
N PHE A 82 8.02 7.40 4.94
CA PHE A 82 7.88 8.27 3.77
C PHE A 82 6.48 8.87 3.72
N TYR A 83 6.35 9.96 2.97
CA TYR A 83 5.06 10.56 2.69
C TYR A 83 4.63 10.26 1.26
N LEU A 84 3.36 9.89 1.12
CA LEU A 84 2.64 9.92 -0.14
C LEU A 84 1.82 11.21 -0.20
N GLN A 85 2.24 12.13 -1.05
CA GLN A 85 1.49 13.34 -1.38
C GLN A 85 0.43 13.00 -2.42
N MET A 86 -0.83 13.11 -2.02
CA MET A 86 -1.96 12.82 -2.88
C MET A 86 -2.44 14.13 -3.53
N PRO A 87 -2.54 14.23 -4.87
CA PRO A 87 -3.05 15.45 -5.50
C PRO A 87 -4.54 15.69 -5.21
N ARG A 88 -5.26 14.65 -4.78
CA ARG A 88 -6.67 14.64 -4.44
C ARG A 88 -6.99 13.45 -3.52
N TRP A 89 -8.19 13.40 -2.98
CA TRP A 89 -8.66 12.26 -2.19
C TRP A 89 -8.86 10.99 -3.05
N PHE A 90 -8.46 9.85 -2.51
CA PHE A 90 -8.65 8.51 -3.04
C PHE A 90 -9.23 7.59 -1.95
N GLU A 91 -9.81 6.47 -2.33
CA GLU A 91 -10.45 5.54 -1.39
C GLU A 91 -9.50 4.41 -0.96
N GLY A 92 -8.62 3.98 -1.86
CA GLY A 92 -7.66 2.91 -1.61
C GLY A 92 -6.26 3.25 -2.09
N ALA A 93 -5.26 2.69 -1.42
CA ALA A 93 -3.87 2.69 -1.85
C ALA A 93 -3.31 1.27 -1.81
N THR A 94 -2.84 0.78 -2.95
CA THR A 94 -2.00 -0.42 -3.02
C THR A 94 -0.55 0.00 -3.13
N VAL A 95 0.23 -0.23 -2.08
CA VAL A 95 1.66 0.08 -2.03
C VAL A 95 2.44 -1.18 -2.36
N HIS A 96 3.19 -1.13 -3.45
CA HIS A 96 4.18 -2.13 -3.82
C HIS A 96 5.57 -1.65 -3.39
N ILE A 97 6.33 -2.52 -2.75
CA ILE A 97 7.72 -2.24 -2.38
C ILE A 97 8.60 -3.33 -2.99
N LYS A 98 9.62 -2.90 -3.73
CA LYS A 98 10.68 -3.77 -4.23
C LYS A 98 11.93 -3.56 -3.40
N TYR A 99 12.45 -4.62 -2.81
CA TYR A 99 13.55 -4.55 -1.85
C TYR A 99 14.42 -5.80 -1.89
N LYS A 100 15.58 -5.74 -1.24
CA LYS A 100 16.48 -6.88 -1.02
C LYS A 100 16.63 -7.11 0.48
N ASN A 101 16.10 -8.23 0.96
CA ASN A 101 16.16 -8.64 2.35
C ASN A 101 17.39 -9.53 2.64
N PRO A 102 18.36 -9.10 3.47
CA PRO A 102 19.55 -9.89 3.82
C PRO A 102 19.30 -10.97 4.91
N GLY A 103 18.02 -11.25 5.20
CA GLY A 103 17.60 -12.33 6.10
C GLY A 103 16.82 -11.88 7.34
N PHE A 104 16.22 -10.69 7.33
CA PHE A 104 15.33 -10.24 8.40
C PHE A 104 14.06 -11.10 8.47
N PRO A 105 13.62 -11.46 9.69
CA PRO A 105 12.51 -12.40 9.87
C PRO A 105 11.16 -11.80 9.46
N ILE A 106 10.93 -10.52 9.72
CA ILE A 106 9.67 -9.82 9.48
C ILE A 106 9.95 -8.46 8.84
N ILE A 107 9.18 -8.11 7.82
CA ILE A 107 9.16 -6.77 7.20
C ILE A 107 7.69 -6.37 7.05
N GLU A 108 7.34 -5.18 7.54
CA GLU A 108 5.97 -4.67 7.58
C GLU A 108 5.90 -3.24 7.06
N LEU A 109 4.75 -2.89 6.49
CA LEU A 109 4.41 -1.53 6.06
C LEU A 109 3.17 -1.07 6.79
N GLY A 110 3.26 0.04 7.50
CA GLY A 110 2.16 0.66 8.21
C GLY A 110 1.68 1.95 7.56
N ALA A 111 0.37 2.19 7.58
CA ALA A 111 -0.21 3.50 7.35
C ALA A 111 -0.62 4.13 8.69
N GLN A 112 -0.36 5.44 8.86
CA GLN A 112 -0.64 6.14 10.11
C GLN A 112 -2.16 6.27 10.35
N LYS A 113 -2.66 5.82 11.51
CA LYS A 113 -4.09 5.90 11.84
C LYS A 113 -4.50 7.22 12.48
N ARG A 114 -3.62 7.81 13.31
CA ARG A 114 -3.90 9.02 14.10
C ARG A 114 -2.72 10.00 14.10
N HIS A 115 -3.03 11.29 14.21
CA HIS A 115 -2.01 12.36 14.26
C HIS A 115 -1.15 12.24 15.51
N ASN A 116 0.17 12.39 15.36
CA ASN A 116 1.16 12.40 16.45
C ASN A 116 1.18 11.19 17.39
N GLU A 117 0.44 10.14 17.07
CA GLU A 117 0.49 8.87 17.78
C GLU A 117 1.39 7.90 17.01
N TRP A 118 2.13 7.07 17.74
CA TRP A 118 2.83 5.89 17.20
C TRP A 118 1.83 4.77 16.85
N ASP A 119 0.73 5.14 16.20
CA ASP A 119 -0.38 4.26 15.83
C ASP A 119 -0.39 4.05 14.31
N TYR A 120 0.19 2.93 13.90
CA TYR A 120 0.27 2.50 12.50
C TYR A 120 -0.45 1.16 12.35
N ASP A 121 -1.27 1.05 11.30
CA ASP A 121 -1.84 -0.24 10.89
C ASP A 121 -0.83 -0.99 10.02
N LEU A 122 -0.02 -1.82 10.68
CA LEU A 122 1.02 -2.63 10.04
C LEU A 122 0.42 -3.76 9.19
N LYS A 123 0.86 -3.84 7.94
CA LYS A 123 0.57 -4.94 7.01
C LYS A 123 1.87 -5.67 6.64
N PRO A 124 1.86 -7.00 6.58
CA PRO A 124 3.06 -7.77 6.30
C PRO A 124 3.50 -7.63 4.85
N LEU A 125 4.79 -7.36 4.64
CA LEU A 125 5.46 -7.48 3.34
C LEU A 125 6.21 -8.80 3.23
N GLU A 126 6.86 -9.25 4.31
CA GLU A 126 7.57 -10.52 4.38
C GLU A 126 7.55 -11.09 5.79
N ASN A 127 7.41 -12.41 5.89
CA ASN A 127 7.53 -13.13 7.15
C ASN A 127 8.24 -14.47 6.90
N ARG A 128 9.57 -14.45 7.03
CA ARG A 128 10.42 -15.63 6.83
C ARG A 128 10.19 -16.69 7.91
N LEU A 129 9.68 -16.32 9.09
CA LEU A 129 9.30 -17.28 10.13
C LEU A 129 8.15 -18.17 9.65
N ILE A 130 7.26 -17.63 8.82
CA ILE A 130 6.19 -18.40 8.17
C ILE A 130 6.71 -19.11 6.93
N ASP A 131 7.43 -18.40 6.06
CA ASP A 131 7.86 -18.94 4.76
C ASP A 131 8.87 -20.09 4.86
N SER A 132 9.69 -20.12 5.91
CA SER A 132 10.73 -21.15 6.10
C SER A 132 10.21 -22.45 6.74
N LEU A 133 8.96 -22.48 7.22
CA LEU A 133 8.43 -23.67 7.88
C LEU A 133 8.05 -24.75 6.87
N SER A 134 8.48 -25.97 7.14
CA SER A 134 8.13 -27.17 6.38
C SER A 134 6.74 -27.74 6.71
N TRP A 135 5.92 -27.01 7.46
CA TRP A 135 4.61 -27.47 7.93
C TRP A 135 3.61 -27.59 6.78
N THR A 136 2.56 -28.39 6.97
CA THR A 136 1.50 -28.50 5.96
C THR A 136 0.77 -27.17 5.83
N LYS A 137 0.83 -26.55 4.64
CA LYS A 137 0.25 -25.24 4.34
C LYS A 137 -1.09 -25.38 3.61
N ILE A 138 -2.10 -24.68 4.10
CA ILE A 138 -3.37 -24.42 3.41
C ILE A 138 -3.44 -22.92 3.16
N GLN A 139 -3.78 -22.53 1.93
CA GLN A 139 -3.91 -21.13 1.57
C GLN A 139 -5.22 -20.89 0.83
N LYS A 140 -5.94 -19.83 1.22
CA LYS A 140 -7.09 -19.30 0.49
C LYS A 140 -6.97 -17.79 0.47
N GLU A 141 -6.87 -17.22 -0.72
CA GLU A 141 -6.62 -15.79 -0.92
C GLU A 141 -5.35 -15.34 -0.18
N ASN A 142 -5.48 -14.39 0.74
CA ASN A 142 -4.41 -13.88 1.60
C ASN A 142 -4.37 -14.55 2.98
N VAL A 143 -5.19 -15.57 3.26
CA VAL A 143 -5.16 -16.28 4.53
C VAL A 143 -4.39 -17.58 4.37
N VAL A 144 -3.42 -17.79 5.25
CA VAL A 144 -2.63 -19.01 5.35
C VAL A 144 -2.85 -19.69 6.69
N LEU A 145 -2.99 -21.01 6.67
CA LEU A 145 -2.98 -21.89 7.83
C LEU A 145 -1.84 -22.89 7.67
N LEU A 146 -0.88 -22.87 8.59
CA LEU A 146 0.16 -23.88 8.72
C LEU A 146 -0.20 -24.84 9.85
N GLN A 147 0.00 -26.13 9.61
CA GLN A 147 -0.29 -27.19 10.58
C GLN A 147 0.93 -28.08 10.71
N LYS A 148 1.48 -28.19 11.93
CA LYS A 148 2.62 -29.08 12.20
C LYS A 148 2.27 -30.53 11.89
N ASN A 149 1.06 -30.94 12.29
CA ASN A 149 0.46 -32.23 11.93
C ASN A 149 -0.79 -31.98 11.10
N LYS A 150 -0.88 -32.55 9.89
CA LYS A 150 -2.05 -32.38 9.02
C LYS A 150 -3.30 -32.93 9.70
N ARG A 151 -4.29 -32.07 9.95
CA ARG A 151 -5.59 -32.44 10.54
C ARG A 151 -6.77 -31.85 9.79
N PHE A 152 -6.62 -30.65 9.25
CA PHE A 152 -7.65 -29.95 8.50
C PHE A 152 -7.27 -29.91 7.02
N ASP A 153 -8.25 -29.91 6.12
CA ASP A 153 -8.03 -29.73 4.68
C ASP A 153 -8.45 -28.33 4.19
N THR A 154 -9.18 -27.57 5.01
CA THR A 154 -9.58 -26.19 4.69
C THR A 154 -9.47 -25.27 5.90
N ILE A 155 -9.28 -23.97 5.66
CA ILE A 155 -9.30 -22.94 6.71
C ILE A 155 -10.66 -22.89 7.41
N SER A 156 -11.76 -23.02 6.66
CA SER A 156 -13.11 -23.06 7.23
C SER A 156 -13.31 -24.24 8.19
N ASN A 157 -12.78 -25.43 7.88
CA ASN A 157 -12.83 -26.57 8.79
C ASN A 157 -12.05 -26.31 10.07
N PHE A 158 -10.87 -25.68 9.99
CA PHE A 158 -10.09 -25.27 11.16
C PHE A 158 -10.86 -24.29 12.04
N LEU A 159 -11.50 -23.27 11.45
CA LEU A 159 -12.24 -22.25 12.19
C LEU A 159 -13.52 -22.81 12.84
N ASN A 160 -14.17 -23.79 12.21
CA ASN A 160 -15.39 -24.43 12.72
C ASN A 160 -15.11 -25.51 13.78
N TYR A 161 -13.96 -26.19 13.71
CA TYR A 161 -13.61 -27.31 14.58
C TYR A 161 -12.30 -27.06 15.33
N LEU A 162 -12.34 -26.12 16.28
CA LEU A 162 -11.15 -25.66 16.99
C LEU A 162 -10.38 -26.78 17.68
N PRO A 163 -9.04 -26.85 17.52
CA PRO A 163 -8.22 -27.86 18.15
C PRO A 163 -8.01 -27.55 19.64
N LYS A 164 -8.99 -27.89 20.47
CA LYS A 164 -8.95 -27.66 21.94
C LYS A 164 -7.64 -28.15 22.56
N GLY A 165 -7.07 -27.34 23.44
CA GLY A 165 -5.83 -27.65 24.16
C GLY A 165 -4.55 -27.52 23.32
N LYS A 166 -4.65 -27.17 22.02
CA LYS A 166 -3.50 -26.91 21.16
C LYS A 166 -3.09 -25.44 21.17
N LYS A 167 -1.81 -25.18 20.87
CA LYS A 167 -1.27 -23.82 20.73
C LYS A 167 -1.46 -23.34 19.29
N VAL A 168 -2.16 -22.22 19.14
CA VAL A 168 -2.40 -21.55 17.86
C VAL A 168 -1.70 -20.21 17.89
N VAL A 169 -0.72 -20.04 17.01
CA VAL A 169 -0.06 -18.75 16.80
C VAL A 169 -0.81 -18.01 15.69
N PHE A 170 -1.03 -16.71 15.84
CA PHE A 170 -1.69 -15.91 14.80
C PHE A 170 -0.87 -14.69 14.39
N TYR A 171 -0.96 -14.29 13.12
CA TYR A 171 -0.20 -13.16 12.58
C TYR A 171 -1.04 -12.32 11.63
N ASN A 172 -1.25 -11.04 11.97
CA ASN A 172 -2.09 -10.12 11.19
C ASN A 172 -3.48 -10.73 10.83
N TYR A 173 -4.03 -11.58 11.69
CA TYR A 173 -5.31 -12.25 11.51
C TYR A 173 -6.19 -11.97 12.71
N GLU A 174 -7.40 -11.46 12.46
CA GLU A 174 -8.38 -11.18 13.50
C GLU A 174 -9.08 -12.48 13.90
N LEU A 175 -8.65 -13.06 15.03
CA LEU A 175 -9.31 -14.23 15.59
C LEU A 175 -10.67 -13.83 16.20
N PRO A 176 -11.73 -14.63 15.97
CA PRO A 176 -12.99 -14.43 16.68
C PRO A 176 -12.80 -14.52 18.20
N SER A 177 -13.47 -13.64 18.95
CA SER A 177 -13.28 -13.50 20.41
C SER A 177 -13.49 -14.80 21.20
N TYR A 178 -14.30 -15.73 20.71
CA TYR A 178 -14.51 -17.03 21.35
C TYR A 178 -13.29 -17.97 21.26
N PHE A 179 -12.35 -17.75 20.34
CA PHE A 179 -11.12 -18.57 20.22
C PHE A 179 -10.27 -18.48 21.49
N TYR A 180 -10.16 -17.27 22.06
CA TYR A 180 -9.40 -16.99 23.28
C TYR A 180 -9.89 -17.79 24.50
N ARG A 181 -11.12 -18.32 24.47
CA ARG A 181 -11.68 -19.14 25.55
C ARG A 181 -11.28 -20.62 25.46
N PHE A 182 -10.97 -21.12 24.26
CA PHE A 182 -10.81 -22.56 23.99
C PHE A 182 -9.41 -22.95 23.53
N LEU A 183 -8.61 -21.98 23.10
CA LEU A 183 -7.29 -22.18 22.51
C LEU A 183 -6.23 -21.44 23.32
N ARG A 184 -5.03 -22.02 23.35
CA ARG A 184 -3.84 -21.29 23.78
C ARG A 184 -3.38 -20.47 22.59
N VAL A 185 -3.73 -19.18 22.57
CA VAL A 185 -3.40 -18.29 21.45
C VAL A 185 -2.22 -17.38 21.79
N GLU A 186 -1.36 -17.16 20.82
CA GLU A 186 -0.22 -16.23 20.92
C GLU A 186 -0.09 -15.46 19.61
N GLN A 187 0.18 -14.15 19.69
CA GLN A 187 0.46 -13.35 18.51
C GLN A 187 1.91 -13.54 18.09
N LEU A 188 2.14 -13.87 16.81
CA LEU A 188 3.47 -14.04 16.25
C LEU A 188 4.25 -12.73 16.28
N ASN A 189 5.47 -12.80 16.79
CA ASN A 189 6.50 -11.77 16.68
C ASN A 189 7.88 -12.45 16.52
N ILE A 190 8.95 -11.65 16.44
CA ILE A 190 10.32 -12.15 16.23
C ILE A 190 10.87 -13.02 17.37
N TYR A 191 10.26 -12.98 18.56
CA TYR A 191 10.66 -13.75 19.74
C TYR A 191 9.72 -14.93 20.02
N THR A 192 8.66 -15.10 19.24
CA THR A 192 7.71 -16.20 19.43
C THR A 192 8.39 -17.54 19.22
N ASN A 193 8.32 -18.42 20.23
CA ASN A 193 8.75 -19.80 20.08
C ASN A 193 7.70 -20.58 19.27
N LEU A 194 8.13 -21.18 18.15
CA LEU A 194 7.28 -21.97 17.25
C LEU A 194 7.42 -23.48 17.45
N GLU A 195 8.34 -23.94 18.31
CA GLU A 195 8.53 -25.36 18.61
C GLU A 195 7.32 -25.96 19.33
N ASP A 196 6.70 -25.20 20.23
CA ASP A 196 5.52 -25.59 20.99
C ASP A 196 4.19 -25.25 20.30
N ALA A 197 4.24 -24.55 19.15
CA ALA A 197 3.06 -24.25 18.35
C ALA A 197 2.60 -25.49 17.56
N ASP A 198 1.29 -25.71 17.52
CA ASP A 198 0.66 -26.76 16.71
C ASP A 198 0.15 -26.22 15.37
N TYR A 199 -0.33 -24.96 15.37
CA TYR A 199 -0.92 -24.29 14.22
C TYR A 199 -0.46 -22.83 14.13
N ILE A 200 -0.36 -22.30 12.91
CA ILE A 200 -0.19 -20.87 12.65
C ILE A 200 -1.29 -20.43 11.68
N ILE A 201 -2.02 -19.36 11.99
CA ILE A 201 -2.96 -18.72 11.06
C ILE A 201 -2.57 -17.27 10.81
N ALA A 202 -2.51 -16.85 9.55
CA ALA A 202 -2.07 -15.51 9.21
C ALA A 202 -2.80 -14.91 8.01
N THR A 203 -3.01 -13.59 8.01
CA THR A 203 -3.34 -12.85 6.79
C THR A 203 -2.05 -12.33 6.17
N TYR A 204 -1.50 -13.11 5.25
CA TYR A 204 -0.18 -12.90 4.69
C TYR A 204 -0.05 -13.49 3.28
N ALA A 205 0.64 -12.77 2.39
CA ALA A 205 1.06 -13.24 1.08
C ALA A 205 2.58 -13.15 0.97
N SER A 206 3.23 -14.27 0.64
CA SER A 206 4.69 -14.31 0.48
C SER A 206 5.14 -13.37 -0.65
N PRO A 207 6.31 -12.71 -0.51
CA PRO A 207 6.87 -11.85 -1.56
C PRO A 207 7.04 -12.61 -2.88
N LYS A 208 6.89 -11.91 -4.00
CA LYS A 208 7.31 -12.42 -5.30
C LYS A 208 8.82 -12.26 -5.43
N GLU A 209 9.52 -13.34 -5.71
CA GLU A 209 10.96 -13.30 -5.99
C GLU A 209 11.23 -12.85 -7.44
N GLN A 210 12.14 -11.91 -7.61
CA GLN A 210 12.61 -11.42 -8.91
C GLN A 210 14.13 -11.25 -8.88
N GLY A 211 14.85 -12.35 -9.07
CA GLY A 211 16.31 -12.40 -8.92
C GLY A 211 16.70 -12.21 -7.46
N GLU A 212 17.58 -11.25 -7.18
CA GLU A 212 17.99 -10.94 -5.80
C GLU A 212 17.00 -10.07 -5.02
N TYR A 213 15.91 -9.64 -5.66
CA TYR A 213 14.93 -8.73 -5.08
C TYR A 213 13.61 -9.46 -4.80
N GLN A 214 12.93 -9.00 -3.75
CA GLN A 214 11.57 -9.33 -3.40
C GLN A 214 10.64 -8.18 -3.83
N GLU A 215 9.43 -8.50 -4.28
CA GLU A 215 8.35 -7.55 -4.48
C GLU A 215 7.12 -7.98 -3.67
N SER A 216 6.70 -7.11 -2.75
CA SER A 216 5.51 -7.31 -1.92
C SER A 216 4.54 -6.16 -2.10
N GLN A 217 3.29 -6.38 -1.69
CA GLN A 217 2.25 -5.36 -1.75
C GLN A 217 1.39 -5.36 -0.49
N ALA A 218 0.93 -4.17 -0.11
CA ALA A 218 -0.03 -3.98 0.97
C ALA A 218 -1.13 -3.03 0.51
N PHE A 219 -2.38 -3.36 0.85
CA PHE A 219 -3.56 -2.56 0.54
C PHE A 219 -4.05 -1.82 1.79
N PHE A 220 -4.41 -0.55 1.59
CA PHE A 220 -4.87 0.37 2.63
C PHE A 220 -6.15 1.06 2.18
N GLN A 221 -7.22 0.98 2.98
CA GLN A 221 -8.43 1.78 2.80
C GLN A 221 -8.21 3.18 3.38
N LEU A 222 -8.07 4.19 2.53
CA LEU A 222 -7.57 5.51 2.92
C LEU A 222 -8.47 6.29 3.88
N LYS A 223 -9.78 5.97 3.90
CA LYS A 223 -10.73 6.54 4.86
C LYS A 223 -10.43 6.20 6.33
N ASP A 224 -9.64 5.15 6.57
CA ASP A 224 -9.34 4.65 7.92
C ASP A 224 -8.02 5.24 8.47
N TYR A 225 -7.35 6.11 7.71
CA TYR A 225 -6.02 6.63 8.03
C TYR A 225 -5.97 8.15 8.13
N TYR A 226 -5.02 8.63 8.91
CA TYR A 226 -4.79 10.05 9.10
C TYR A 226 -4.05 10.66 7.90
N VAL A 227 -4.64 11.71 7.32
CA VAL A 227 -4.07 12.46 6.19
C VAL A 227 -3.96 13.92 6.58
N GLU A 228 -2.74 14.45 6.54
CA GLU A 228 -2.43 15.82 6.90
C GLU A 228 -1.93 16.58 5.67
N ASN A 229 -2.58 17.69 5.32
CA ASN A 229 -2.18 18.51 4.17
C ASN A 229 -2.03 17.67 2.87
N ASN A 230 -2.97 16.74 2.64
CA ASN A 230 -2.96 15.76 1.55
C ASN A 230 -1.75 14.81 1.54
N LYS A 231 -1.07 14.64 2.67
CA LYS A 231 0.03 13.70 2.83
C LYS A 231 -0.40 12.55 3.73
N LEU A 232 -0.27 11.34 3.21
CA LEU A 232 -0.38 10.12 3.99
C LEU A 232 1.03 9.67 4.40
N ARG A 233 1.23 9.35 5.67
CA ARG A 233 2.50 8.87 6.18
C ARG A 233 2.49 7.35 6.25
N PHE A 234 3.53 6.75 5.67
CA PHE A 234 3.81 5.33 5.79
C PHE A 234 5.04 5.10 6.66
N MET A 235 5.06 3.97 7.37
CA MET A 235 6.17 3.46 8.15
C MET A 235 6.58 2.10 7.60
N LEU A 236 7.84 1.95 7.23
CA LEU A 236 8.45 0.65 6.98
C LEU A 236 9.09 0.18 8.29
N SER A 237 8.66 -0.97 8.79
CA SER A 237 9.22 -1.59 9.99
C SER A 237 9.95 -2.89 9.64
N VAL A 238 11.17 -3.03 10.14
CA VAL A 238 12.03 -4.20 10.05
C VAL A 238 12.60 -4.47 11.44
N PRO A 239 11.89 -5.23 12.29
CA PRO A 239 12.37 -5.57 13.62
C PRO A 239 13.76 -6.19 13.59
N SER A 240 14.61 -5.83 14.57
CA SER A 240 16.02 -6.25 14.70
C SER A 240 16.98 -5.75 13.62
N LEU A 241 16.57 -4.79 12.78
CA LEU A 241 17.47 -4.17 11.81
C LEU A 241 18.69 -3.51 12.50
N ASP A 242 18.44 -2.73 13.55
CA ASP A 242 19.44 -1.94 14.29
C ASP A 242 20.58 -2.79 14.86
N GLU A 243 20.25 -3.98 15.35
CA GLU A 243 21.18 -4.88 16.04
C GLU A 243 22.00 -5.74 15.07
N SER A 244 21.56 -5.84 13.82
CA SER A 244 22.10 -6.80 12.85
C SER A 244 23.38 -6.35 12.16
N GLY A 245 23.65 -5.03 12.10
CA GLY A 245 24.69 -4.44 11.26
C GLY A 245 24.48 -4.62 9.75
N LYS A 246 23.31 -5.14 9.32
CA LYS A 246 22.93 -5.35 7.92
C LYS A 246 22.03 -4.21 7.44
N GLU A 247 21.92 -4.04 6.13
CA GLU A 247 21.07 -3.03 5.51
C GLU A 247 19.94 -3.70 4.71
N LEU A 248 18.69 -3.25 4.87
CA LEU A 248 17.63 -3.51 3.90
C LEU A 248 17.82 -2.57 2.71
N ARG A 249 17.83 -3.07 1.47
CA ARG A 249 17.97 -2.21 0.28
C ARG A 249 16.62 -2.02 -0.40
N LEU A 250 16.10 -0.81 -0.42
CA LEU A 250 14.87 -0.46 -1.12
C LEU A 250 15.18 0.02 -2.53
N LYS A 251 14.55 -0.58 -3.53
CA LYS A 251 14.77 -0.29 -4.95
C LYS A 251 13.62 0.48 -5.59
N GLU A 252 12.38 0.17 -5.21
CA GLU A 252 11.22 0.90 -5.73
C GLU A 252 10.11 0.94 -4.70
N ILE A 253 9.44 2.09 -4.62
CA ILE A 253 8.12 2.23 -4.03
C ILE A 253 7.17 2.62 -5.16
N ARG A 254 6.17 1.78 -5.42
CA ARG A 254 5.10 2.06 -6.38
C ARG A 254 3.77 2.07 -5.64
N VAL A 255 3.02 3.16 -5.75
CA VAL A 255 1.70 3.27 -5.15
C VAL A 255 0.65 3.40 -6.24
N ILE A 256 -0.37 2.55 -6.17
CA ILE A 256 -1.56 2.62 -7.01
C ILE A 256 -2.69 3.16 -6.13
N LEU A 257 -3.09 4.39 -6.39
CA LEU A 257 -4.20 5.06 -5.75
C LEU A 257 -5.47 4.82 -6.57
N GLU A 258 -6.54 4.41 -5.90
CA GLU A 258 -7.80 4.03 -6.53
C GLU A 258 -8.99 4.76 -5.89
N LYS A 259 -9.96 5.12 -6.71
CA LYS A 259 -11.26 5.65 -6.33
C LYS A 259 -12.29 5.24 -7.38
N GLU A 260 -13.57 5.41 -7.06
CA GLU A 260 -14.61 5.19 -8.07
C GLU A 260 -14.39 6.04 -9.34
N PRO A 261 -14.45 5.42 -10.54
CA PRO A 261 -14.36 6.14 -11.80
C PRO A 261 -15.50 7.15 -11.93
N LEU A 262 -15.21 8.26 -12.60
CA LEU A 262 -16.23 9.27 -12.86
C LEU A 262 -17.11 8.81 -14.01
N THR A 263 -18.34 8.43 -13.71
CA THR A 263 -19.42 8.25 -14.69
C THR A 263 -20.21 9.55 -14.84
N PHE A 264 -20.91 9.75 -15.96
CA PHE A 264 -21.79 10.91 -16.14
C PHE A 264 -22.85 11.01 -15.02
N GLU A 265 -23.35 9.86 -14.57
CA GLU A 265 -24.31 9.76 -13.45
C GLU A 265 -23.71 10.29 -12.14
N ASN A 266 -22.47 9.88 -11.84
CA ASN A 266 -21.77 10.31 -10.62
C ASN A 266 -21.15 11.71 -10.75
N PHE A 267 -20.97 12.23 -11.97
CA PHE A 267 -20.42 13.57 -12.19
C PHE A 267 -21.38 14.66 -11.74
N ILE A 268 -22.66 14.58 -12.12
CA ILE A 268 -23.67 15.58 -11.76
C ILE A 268 -23.89 15.61 -10.25
N SER A 269 -23.93 14.44 -9.59
CA SER A 269 -24.08 14.36 -8.13
C SER A 269 -22.89 14.99 -7.40
N ARG A 270 -21.65 14.71 -7.85
CA ARG A 270 -20.43 15.31 -7.29
C ARG A 270 -20.34 16.82 -7.56
N LEU A 271 -20.70 17.29 -8.75
CA LEU A 271 -20.73 18.72 -9.10
C LEU A 271 -21.73 19.48 -8.23
N ARG A 272 -22.93 18.93 -8.03
CA ARG A 272 -23.94 19.53 -7.14
C ARG A 272 -23.45 19.60 -5.70
N GLY A 273 -22.79 18.55 -5.22
CA GLY A 273 -22.17 18.54 -3.88
C GLY A 273 -21.05 19.56 -3.72
N PHE A 274 -20.25 19.78 -4.77
CA PHE A 274 -19.18 20.79 -4.77
C PHE A 274 -19.74 22.21 -4.74
N LEU A 275 -20.70 22.53 -5.63
CA LEU A 275 -21.36 23.83 -5.67
C LEU A 275 -22.13 24.12 -4.37
N GLY A 276 -22.74 23.10 -3.76
CA GLY A 276 -23.38 23.21 -2.46
C GLY A 276 -22.42 23.66 -1.35
N ARG A 277 -21.18 23.18 -1.32
CA ARG A 277 -20.20 23.63 -0.30
C ARG A 277 -19.72 25.06 -0.50
N ILE A 278 -19.65 25.53 -1.75
CA ILE A 278 -19.26 26.91 -2.08
C ILE A 278 -20.37 27.90 -1.75
N LEU A 279 -21.64 27.51 -1.86
CA LEU A 279 -22.78 28.41 -1.61
C LEU A 279 -23.16 28.53 -0.13
N TYR A 280 -22.66 27.64 0.74
CA TYR A 280 -22.96 27.62 2.18
C TYR A 280 -21.76 28.02 3.06
N HIS A 281 -20.71 28.58 2.45
CA HIS A 281 -19.60 29.29 3.10
C HIS A 281 -19.45 30.66 2.44
#